data_AF-A0AAW1KS00-F1
#
_entry.id   AF-A0AAW1KS00-F1
#
_cell.length_a   1.000
_cell.length_b   1.000
_cell.length_c   1.000
_cell.angle_alpha   90.00
_cell.angle_beta   90.00
_cell.angle_gamma   90.00
#
_symmetry.space_group_name_H-M   'P 1'
#
loop_
_entity.id
_entity.type
_entity.pdbx_description
1 polymer ?
#
loop_
_entity_poly.entity_id
_entity_poly.type
_entity_poly.pdbx_seq_one_letter_code
_entity_poly.pdbx_strand_id
1 'polypeptide(L)'
;MNFFNNPSCNEGLLIIFVYLCHTHTEILMNTLSVIPGPNGGSALSFIFTRWVLCYRMFPEDHEYYLSLLALANILHFAILKNDEQFLNTKILIPRKSTYLHEVEMPLSARILEILIESFDILNTSSNQTDSYIEEGYEFQLDHQIFEGYFCKETTQKYLKDFLRTFSQSRSFYTALNYLSDNNKLLLHQLDINITQ
;
A
#
# COMPACT_ATOMS: atom_id res chain seq x y z
N MET A 1 -7.24 10.95 25.12
CA MET A 1 -6.28 11.56 24.17
C MET A 1 -6.38 10.79 22.87
N ASN A 2 -6.88 11.42 21.80
CA ASN A 2 -6.90 10.81 20.46
C ASN A 2 -5.53 11.00 19.82
N PHE A 3 -4.61 10.07 20.08
CA PHE A 3 -3.31 9.98 19.39
C PHE A 3 -3.48 9.99 17.86
N PHE A 4 -4.66 9.61 17.38
CA PHE A 4 -5.00 9.49 15.96
C PHE A 4 -5.23 10.82 15.21
N ASN A 5 -5.27 11.98 15.87
CA ASN A 5 -5.36 13.28 15.18
C ASN A 5 -3.97 13.87 14.83
N ASN A 6 -2.91 13.27 15.37
CA ASN A 6 -1.50 13.51 15.12
C ASN A 6 -0.96 12.95 13.77
N PRO A 7 -0.91 13.61 12.59
CA PRO A 7 -0.39 12.95 11.38
C PRO A 7 0.99 12.30 11.61
N SER A 8 1.89 12.96 12.33
CA SER A 8 3.23 12.45 12.67
C SER A 8 3.21 11.27 13.66
N CYS A 9 2.28 11.25 14.63
CA CYS A 9 2.10 10.11 15.53
C CYS A 9 1.44 8.90 14.83
N ASN A 10 0.71 9.15 13.74
CA ASN A 10 0.02 8.13 12.98
C ASN A 10 0.97 7.33 12.09
N GLU A 11 1.98 8.00 11.54
CA GLU A 11 3.02 7.42 10.68
C GLU A 11 3.85 6.39 11.45
N GLY A 12 4.35 6.76 12.64
CA GLY A 12 5.14 5.86 13.49
C GLY A 12 4.36 4.64 14.03
N LEU A 13 3.02 4.69 14.08
CA LEU A 13 2.20 3.51 14.40
C LEU A 13 1.93 2.64 13.18
N LEU A 14 1.75 3.24 12.00
CA LEU A 14 1.52 2.51 10.76
C LEU A 14 2.72 1.65 10.37
N ILE A 15 3.94 2.14 10.56
CA ILE A 15 5.15 1.38 10.22
C ILE A 15 5.27 0.08 11.02
N ILE A 16 4.77 0.02 12.27
CA ILE A 16 4.71 -1.23 13.06
C ILE A 16 3.85 -2.27 12.33
N PHE A 17 2.70 -1.86 11.80
CA PHE A 17 1.84 -2.76 11.02
C PHE A 17 2.49 -3.17 9.70
N VAL A 18 3.22 -2.26 9.03
CA VAL A 18 4.02 -2.57 7.84
C VAL A 18 5.00 -3.71 8.13
N TYR A 19 5.79 -3.60 9.20
CA TYR A 19 6.75 -4.63 9.59
C TYR A 19 6.06 -5.97 9.91
N LEU A 20 4.96 -5.94 10.67
CA LEU A 20 4.20 -7.16 10.99
C LEU A 20 3.58 -7.83 9.75
N CYS A 21 3.27 -7.07 8.70
CA CYS A 21 2.79 -7.63 7.44
C CYS A 21 3.86 -8.41 6.67
N HIS A 22 5.15 -8.21 6.96
CA HIS A 22 6.24 -8.96 6.36
C HIS A 22 6.55 -10.25 7.11
N THR A 23 6.45 -10.24 8.44
CA THR A 23 6.86 -11.37 9.29
C THR A 23 5.69 -12.24 9.76
N HIS A 24 4.51 -11.65 9.94
CA HIS A 24 3.36 -12.27 10.61
C HIS A 24 2.02 -11.98 9.90
N THR A 25 2.02 -11.90 8.56
CA THR A 25 0.85 -11.49 7.75
C THR A 25 -0.44 -12.22 8.16
N GLU A 26 -0.41 -13.55 8.22
CA GLU A 26 -1.60 -14.37 8.54
C GLU A 26 -2.15 -14.07 9.93
N ILE A 27 -1.26 -14.04 10.93
CA ILE A 27 -1.65 -13.77 12.33
C ILE A 27 -2.23 -12.36 12.43
N LEU A 28 -1.59 -11.37 11.80
CA LEU A 28 -2.04 -9.99 11.82
C LEU A 28 -3.42 -9.84 11.17
N MET A 29 -3.61 -10.38 9.96
CA MET A 29 -4.87 -10.28 9.23
C MET A 29 -6.03 -10.93 10.00
N ASN A 30 -5.81 -12.13 10.56
CA ASN A 30 -6.80 -12.83 11.37
C ASN A 30 -7.11 -12.09 12.68
N THR A 31 -6.10 -11.50 13.31
CA THR A 31 -6.29 -10.76 14.58
C THR A 31 -7.05 -9.46 14.35
N LEU A 32 -6.67 -8.70 13.33
CA LEU A 32 -7.30 -7.41 13.04
C LEU A 32 -8.73 -7.56 12.50
N SER A 33 -9.07 -8.69 11.88
CA SER A 33 -10.42 -8.94 11.35
C SER A 33 -11.46 -9.17 12.47
N VAL A 34 -11.05 -9.73 13.60
CA VAL A 34 -11.94 -10.04 14.74
C VAL A 34 -12.01 -8.95 15.81
N ILE A 35 -10.98 -8.11 15.92
CA ILE A 35 -10.96 -7.01 16.90
C ILE A 35 -11.83 -5.85 16.39
N PRO A 36 -12.75 -5.29 17.20
CA PRO A 36 -13.51 -4.11 16.81
C PRO A 36 -12.59 -2.87 16.73
N GLY A 37 -12.72 -2.13 15.64
CA GLY A 37 -12.09 -0.84 15.43
C GLY A 37 -12.86 0.31 16.10
N PRO A 38 -12.26 1.50 16.18
CA PRO A 38 -12.83 2.66 16.88
C PRO A 38 -14.12 3.20 16.24
N ASN A 39 -14.38 2.88 14.97
CA ASN A 39 -15.54 3.35 14.22
C ASN A 39 -16.66 2.29 14.12
N GLY A 40 -16.60 1.22 14.91
CA GLY A 40 -17.59 0.13 14.89
C GLY A 40 -17.38 -0.92 13.79
N GLY A 41 -16.49 -0.68 12.82
CA GLY A 41 -15.97 -1.71 11.89
C GLY A 41 -14.89 -2.58 12.54
N SER A 42 -14.20 -3.44 11.78
CA SER A 42 -13.03 -4.16 12.28
C SER A 42 -11.80 -3.24 12.40
N ALA A 43 -10.86 -3.60 13.29
CA ALA A 43 -9.57 -2.93 13.40
C ALA A 43 -8.80 -3.00 12.07
N LEU A 44 -8.97 -4.10 11.33
CA LEU A 44 -8.45 -4.27 9.97
C LEU A 44 -8.95 -3.14 9.07
N SER A 45 -10.26 -2.95 8.96
CA SER A 45 -10.83 -1.92 8.09
C SER A 45 -10.31 -0.54 8.47
N PHE A 46 -10.23 -0.24 9.77
CA PHE A 46 -9.71 1.04 10.26
C PHE A 46 -8.23 1.27 9.89
N ILE A 47 -7.35 0.32 10.21
CA ILE A 47 -5.90 0.44 9.98
C ILE A 47 -5.61 0.54 8.48
N PHE A 48 -6.17 -0.37 7.68
CA PHE A 48 -5.90 -0.41 6.25
C PHE A 48 -6.48 0.77 5.50
N THR A 49 -7.69 1.23 5.85
CA THR A 49 -8.25 2.47 5.27
C THR A 49 -7.30 3.62 5.51
N ARG A 50 -6.75 3.74 6.72
CA ARG A 50 -5.84 4.85 6.99
C ARG A 50 -4.50 4.70 6.29
N TRP A 51 -3.96 3.50 6.25
CA TRP A 51 -2.72 3.21 5.55
C TRP A 51 -2.82 3.62 4.07
N VAL A 52 -3.86 3.20 3.36
CA VAL A 52 -4.01 3.53 1.93
C VAL A 52 -4.30 5.02 1.66
N LEU A 53 -4.80 5.76 2.66
CA LEU A 53 -4.98 7.21 2.58
C LEU A 53 -3.68 7.98 2.87
N CYS A 54 -2.77 7.40 3.64
CA CYS A 54 -1.50 8.01 4.06
C CYS A 54 -0.26 7.35 3.44
N TYR A 55 -0.42 6.51 2.40
CA TYR A 55 0.67 5.68 1.85
C TYR A 55 1.91 6.46 1.36
N ARG A 56 1.79 7.76 1.08
CA ARG A 56 2.90 8.64 0.69
C ARG A 56 3.50 9.46 1.82
N MET A 57 3.00 9.32 3.05
CA MET A 57 3.44 10.12 4.20
C MET A 57 4.59 9.46 4.98
N PHE A 58 5.23 8.43 4.44
CA PHE A 58 6.42 7.87 5.07
C PHE A 58 7.59 8.87 4.90
N PRO A 59 8.29 9.24 5.99
CA PRO A 59 9.34 10.24 5.96
C PRO A 59 10.57 9.76 5.17
N GLU A 60 10.81 8.45 5.19
CA GLU A 60 11.98 7.83 4.58
C GLU A 60 11.58 6.93 3.40
N ASP A 61 12.40 6.97 2.36
CA ASP A 61 12.20 6.18 1.13
C ASP A 61 12.13 4.67 1.41
N HIS A 62 12.96 4.17 2.32
CA HIS A 62 12.99 2.75 2.66
C HIS A 62 11.69 2.30 3.35
N GLU A 63 11.11 3.14 4.21
CA GLU A 63 9.82 2.87 4.86
C GLU A 63 8.68 2.88 3.84
N TYR A 64 8.74 3.80 2.88
CA TYR A 64 7.82 3.83 1.75
C TYR A 64 7.92 2.55 0.91
N TYR A 65 9.13 2.11 0.54
CA TYR A 65 9.33 0.89 -0.21
C TYR A 65 8.82 -0.34 0.56
N LEU A 66 9.14 -0.44 1.85
CA LEU A 66 8.67 -1.52 2.71
C LEU A 66 7.14 -1.55 2.80
N SER A 67 6.50 -0.38 2.86
CA SER A 67 5.05 -0.20 2.87
C SER A 67 4.40 -0.70 1.59
N LEU A 68 4.97 -0.39 0.42
CA LEU A 68 4.47 -0.89 -0.87
C LEU A 68 4.54 -2.42 -0.97
N LEU A 69 5.66 -2.99 -0.54
CA LEU A 69 5.85 -4.44 -0.54
C LEU A 69 4.90 -5.14 0.43
N ALA A 70 4.65 -4.54 1.60
CA ALA A 70 3.66 -5.06 2.54
C ALA A 70 2.25 -5.04 1.96
N LEU A 71 1.85 -3.94 1.32
CA LEU A 71 0.54 -3.82 0.66
C LEU A 71 0.36 -4.87 -0.46
N ALA A 72 1.40 -5.10 -1.27
CA ALA A 72 1.41 -6.16 -2.27
C ALA A 72 1.29 -7.55 -1.64
N ASN A 73 2.04 -7.82 -0.56
CA ASN A 73 1.99 -9.10 0.17
C ASN A 73 0.60 -9.36 0.77
N ILE A 74 -0.02 -8.35 1.37
CA ILE A 74 -1.37 -8.46 1.95
C ILE A 74 -2.40 -8.76 0.87
N LEU A 75 -2.33 -8.04 -0.26
CA LEU A 75 -3.23 -8.26 -1.38
C LEU A 75 -3.04 -9.67 -1.97
N HIS A 76 -1.80 -10.15 -2.09
CA HIS A 76 -1.49 -11.52 -2.47
C HIS A 76 -2.11 -12.54 -1.50
N PHE A 77 -1.88 -12.35 -0.20
CA PHE A 77 -2.39 -13.22 0.86
C PHE A 77 -3.92 -13.30 0.84
N ALA A 78 -4.60 -12.16 0.71
CA ALA A 78 -6.06 -12.09 0.66
C ALA A 78 -6.63 -12.87 -0.54
N ILE A 79 -5.98 -12.81 -1.71
CA ILE A 79 -6.39 -13.63 -2.86
C ILE A 79 -6.17 -15.11 -2.58
N LEU A 80 -4.98 -15.50 -2.09
CA LEU A 80 -4.65 -16.90 -1.85
C LEU A 80 -5.63 -17.56 -0.88
N LYS A 81 -6.09 -16.81 0.13
CA LYS A 81 -7.07 -17.28 1.12
C LYS A 81 -8.52 -17.10 0.68
N ASN A 82 -8.79 -16.50 -0.48
CA ASN A 82 -10.11 -16.06 -0.92
C ASN A 82 -10.83 -15.23 0.17
N ASP A 83 -10.11 -14.29 0.78
CA ASP A 83 -10.63 -13.40 1.81
C ASP A 83 -11.49 -12.30 1.16
N GLU A 84 -12.70 -12.67 0.79
CA GLU A 84 -13.70 -11.77 0.20
C GLU A 84 -14.06 -10.60 1.13
N GLN A 85 -13.90 -10.77 2.45
CA GLN A 85 -14.15 -9.70 3.42
C GLN A 85 -13.11 -8.59 3.24
N PHE A 86 -11.82 -8.94 3.24
CA PHE A 86 -10.75 -7.97 3.00
C PHE A 86 -10.87 -7.35 1.61
N LEU A 87 -11.02 -8.19 0.58
CA LEU A 87 -11.00 -7.74 -0.81
C LEU A 87 -12.13 -6.76 -1.13
N ASN A 88 -13.32 -6.98 -0.58
CA ASN A 88 -14.50 -6.16 -0.84
C ASN A 88 -14.77 -5.11 0.23
N THR A 89 -13.92 -4.99 1.27
CA THR A 89 -14.06 -3.94 2.28
C THR A 89 -14.07 -2.59 1.58
N LYS A 90 -15.17 -1.86 1.71
CA LYS A 90 -15.34 -0.58 1.03
C LYS A 90 -14.73 0.55 1.83
N ILE A 91 -14.08 1.46 1.13
CA ILE A 91 -13.44 2.64 1.70
C ILE A 91 -13.82 3.87 0.89
N LEU A 92 -13.85 5.02 1.57
CA LEU A 92 -14.14 6.32 0.98
C LEU A 92 -12.82 7.02 0.63
N ILE A 93 -12.62 7.31 -0.65
CA ILE A 93 -11.40 7.95 -1.16
C ILE A 93 -11.70 9.40 -1.54
N PRO A 94 -11.04 10.38 -0.91
CA PRO A 94 -11.17 11.78 -1.31
C PRO A 94 -10.45 12.00 -2.65
N ARG A 95 -11.20 12.30 -3.73
CA ARG A 95 -10.59 12.65 -5.03
C ARG A 95 -10.42 14.16 -5.16
N LYS A 96 -9.20 14.60 -5.45
CA LYS A 96 -8.81 16.03 -5.54
C LYS A 96 -9.52 16.80 -6.68
N SER A 97 -10.10 16.13 -7.68
CA SER A 97 -10.55 16.81 -8.92
C SER A 97 -11.92 17.48 -8.83
N THR A 98 -12.68 17.30 -7.76
CA THR A 98 -13.98 17.99 -7.59
C THR A 98 -14.24 18.17 -6.11
N TYR A 99 -14.42 19.43 -5.69
CA TYR A 99 -14.81 19.75 -4.32
C TYR A 99 -16.01 18.87 -3.92
N LEU A 100 -15.86 18.07 -2.86
CA LEU A 100 -16.91 17.30 -2.16
C LEU A 100 -17.40 15.94 -2.70
N HIS A 101 -16.64 15.20 -3.51
CA HIS A 101 -17.02 13.80 -3.79
C HIS A 101 -15.95 12.79 -3.33
N GLU A 102 -16.27 12.09 -2.24
CA GLU A 102 -15.62 10.84 -1.86
C GLU A 102 -16.11 9.73 -2.80
N VAL A 103 -15.17 8.96 -3.34
CA VAL A 103 -15.50 7.79 -4.16
C VAL A 103 -15.42 6.55 -3.27
N GLU A 104 -16.52 5.82 -3.18
CA GLU A 104 -16.54 4.52 -2.53
C GLU A 104 -15.91 3.47 -3.46
N MET A 105 -14.89 2.75 -2.99
CA MET A 105 -14.29 1.64 -3.73
C MET A 105 -13.78 0.54 -2.81
N PRO A 106 -13.57 -0.70 -3.32
CA PRO A 106 -12.95 -1.76 -2.55
C PRO A 106 -11.51 -1.43 -2.16
N LEU A 107 -11.11 -1.83 -0.96
CA LEU A 107 -9.76 -1.68 -0.44
C LEU A 107 -8.74 -2.33 -1.37
N SER A 108 -9.05 -3.52 -1.91
CA SER A 108 -8.20 -4.21 -2.90
C SER A 108 -7.93 -3.36 -4.15
N ALA A 109 -8.96 -2.68 -4.66
CA ALA A 109 -8.84 -1.81 -5.83
C ALA A 109 -8.00 -0.57 -5.52
N ARG A 110 -8.12 0.01 -4.32
CA ARG A 110 -7.28 1.13 -3.90
C ARG A 110 -5.83 0.73 -3.71
N ILE A 111 -5.58 -0.44 -3.12
CA ILE A 111 -4.23 -0.98 -2.99
C ILE A 111 -3.62 -1.17 -4.39
N LEU A 112 -4.35 -1.77 -5.32
CA LEU A 112 -3.89 -1.92 -6.71
C LEU A 112 -3.54 -0.56 -7.35
N GLU A 113 -4.41 0.43 -7.18
CA GLU A 113 -4.17 1.80 -7.67
C GLU A 113 -2.87 2.39 -7.09
N ILE A 114 -2.65 2.25 -5.78
CA ILE A 114 -1.40 2.67 -5.12
C ILE A 114 -0.20 1.98 -5.76
N LEU A 115 -0.23 0.66 -5.94
CA LEU A 115 0.92 -0.09 -6.47
C LEU A 115 1.25 0.33 -7.92
N ILE A 116 0.24 0.63 -8.73
CA ILE A 116 0.41 1.13 -10.10
C ILE A 116 1.03 2.53 -10.09
N GLU A 117 0.45 3.46 -9.32
CA GLU A 117 0.94 4.84 -9.19
C GLU A 117 2.38 4.87 -8.66
N SER A 118 2.67 4.06 -7.63
CA SER A 118 3.98 3.97 -7.03
C SER A 118 5.00 3.38 -8.01
N PHE A 119 4.63 2.36 -8.78
CA PHE A 119 5.51 1.83 -9.82
C PHE A 119 5.91 2.91 -10.85
N ASP A 120 4.95 3.72 -11.29
CA ASP A 120 5.22 4.84 -12.22
C ASP A 120 6.15 5.90 -11.61
N ILE A 121 5.94 6.26 -10.33
CA ILE A 121 6.83 7.17 -9.59
C ILE A 121 8.26 6.62 -9.52
N LEU A 122 8.42 5.34 -9.17
CA LEU A 122 9.74 4.72 -9.09
C LEU A 122 10.42 4.65 -10.47
N ASN A 123 9.63 4.51 -11.54
CA ASN A 123 10.14 4.47 -12.91
C ASN A 123 10.57 5.84 -13.45
N THR A 124 9.88 6.92 -13.03
CA THR A 124 10.13 8.28 -13.53
C THR A 124 11.21 9.04 -12.75
N SER A 125 11.49 8.66 -11.51
CA SER A 125 12.43 9.35 -10.61
C SER A 125 13.92 9.06 -10.89
N SER A 126 14.31 8.78 -12.14
CA SER A 126 15.69 8.48 -12.53
C SER A 126 16.64 9.70 -12.58
N ASN A 127 16.23 10.88 -12.06
CA ASN A 127 16.96 12.15 -12.28
C ASN A 127 17.27 12.98 -11.02
N GLN A 128 17.10 12.46 -9.80
CA GLN A 128 17.59 13.15 -8.59
C GLN A 128 18.47 12.19 -7.79
N THR A 129 19.78 12.35 -7.92
CA THR A 129 20.75 11.94 -6.90
C THR A 129 20.49 12.80 -5.67
N ASP A 130 19.78 12.24 -4.69
CA ASP A 130 19.62 12.90 -3.40
C ASP A 130 20.92 12.76 -2.60
N SER A 131 21.56 13.91 -2.40
CA SER A 131 22.65 14.08 -1.44
C SER A 131 22.09 13.94 -0.03
N TYR A 132 22.49 12.89 0.67
CA TYR A 132 22.24 12.75 2.11
C TYR A 132 22.82 13.96 2.86
N ILE A 133 21.94 14.75 3.48
CA ILE A 133 22.34 15.68 4.54
C ILE A 133 22.17 14.93 5.86
N GLU A 134 23.29 14.46 6.40
CA GLU A 134 23.39 13.95 7.77
C GLU A 134 23.29 15.14 8.74
N GLU A 135 22.15 15.29 9.42
CA GLU A 135 22.12 15.99 10.72
C GLU A 135 21.27 15.21 11.73
N GLY A 136 21.97 14.39 12.51
CA GLY A 136 21.80 14.24 13.96
C GLY A 136 20.43 13.85 14.50
N TYR A 137 20.23 12.56 14.76
CA TYR A 137 19.96 11.98 16.09
C TYR A 137 20.06 10.46 15.96
N GLU A 138 21.20 9.90 16.36
CA GLU A 138 21.50 8.47 16.27
C GLU A 138 20.76 7.72 17.39
N PHE A 139 19.55 7.25 17.08
CA PHE A 139 18.93 6.13 17.78
C PHE A 139 19.09 4.92 16.86
N GLN A 140 20.22 4.24 16.99
CA GLN A 140 20.59 3.08 16.16
C GLN A 140 19.76 1.86 16.60
N LEU A 141 18.48 1.83 16.20
CA LEU A 141 17.82 0.55 15.96
C LEU A 141 18.59 -0.12 14.81
N ASP A 142 18.75 -1.44 14.82
CA ASP A 142 19.46 -2.19 13.75
C ASP A 142 18.79 -2.00 12.36
N HIS A 143 18.97 -0.83 11.75
CA HIS A 143 18.46 -0.44 10.44
C HIS A 143 19.08 -1.27 9.30
N GLN A 144 20.19 -1.97 9.59
CA GLN A 144 20.94 -2.79 8.64
C GLN A 144 20.17 -4.02 8.13
N ILE A 145 19.15 -4.51 8.85
CA ILE A 145 18.37 -5.67 8.39
C ILE A 145 17.49 -5.31 7.17
N PHE A 146 17.06 -4.05 7.04
CA PHE A 146 16.10 -3.64 6.02
C PHE A 146 16.72 -2.80 4.90
N GLU A 147 17.72 -1.95 5.18
CA GLU A 147 18.37 -1.10 4.17
C GLU A 147 19.02 -1.90 3.03
N GLY A 148 19.58 -3.09 3.32
CA GLY A 148 20.21 -3.93 2.31
C GLY A 148 19.23 -4.67 1.38
N TYR A 149 17.96 -4.80 1.77
CA TYR A 149 16.98 -5.64 1.05
C TYR A 149 15.94 -4.85 0.26
N PHE A 150 15.69 -3.59 0.63
CA PHE A 150 14.59 -2.80 0.09
C PHE A 150 15.09 -1.49 -0.52
N CYS A 151 15.79 -1.59 -1.65
CA CYS A 151 16.13 -0.45 -2.49
C CYS A 151 15.08 -0.19 -3.57
N LYS A 152 15.16 0.98 -4.20
CA LYS A 152 14.25 1.41 -5.27
C LYS A 152 14.15 0.39 -6.41
N GLU A 153 15.29 -0.09 -6.92
CA GLU A 153 15.36 -1.00 -8.08
C GLU A 153 14.71 -2.35 -7.76
N THR A 154 15.01 -2.88 -6.57
CA THR A 154 14.44 -4.15 -6.09
C THR A 154 12.94 -4.04 -5.89
N THR A 155 12.49 -2.92 -5.30
CA THR A 155 11.07 -2.62 -5.08
C THR A 155 10.34 -2.48 -6.41
N GLN A 156 10.90 -1.72 -7.35
CA GLN A 156 10.33 -1.52 -8.68
C GLN A 156 10.18 -2.86 -9.42
N LYS A 157 11.23 -3.71 -9.40
CA LYS A 157 11.19 -5.04 -10.00
C LYS A 157 10.10 -5.90 -9.37
N TYR A 158 10.04 -5.94 -8.04
CA TYR A 158 9.03 -6.70 -7.30
C TYR A 158 7.62 -6.25 -7.69
N LEU A 159 7.35 -4.94 -7.70
CA LEU A 159 6.03 -4.41 -8.05
C LEU A 159 5.62 -4.79 -9.47
N LYS A 160 6.56 -4.74 -10.44
CA LYS A 160 6.30 -5.19 -11.81
C LYS A 160 5.91 -6.66 -11.87
N ASP A 161 6.66 -7.52 -11.20
CA ASP A 161 6.41 -8.97 -11.19
C ASP A 161 5.10 -9.29 -10.46
N PHE A 162 4.81 -8.59 -9.36
CA PHE A 162 3.55 -8.69 -8.64
C PHE A 162 2.36 -8.27 -9.51
N LEU A 163 2.40 -7.10 -10.16
CA LEU A 163 1.29 -6.62 -10.99
C LEU A 163 0.99 -7.58 -12.15
N ARG A 164 2.03 -8.14 -12.77
CA ARG A 164 1.89 -9.19 -13.80
C ARG A 164 1.22 -10.44 -13.24
N THR A 165 1.64 -10.91 -12.07
CA THR A 165 1.04 -12.08 -11.42
C THR A 165 -0.40 -11.83 -11.01
N PHE A 166 -0.66 -10.70 -10.35
CA PHE A 166 -1.97 -10.29 -9.86
C PHE A 166 -2.98 -10.11 -11.01
N SER A 167 -2.53 -9.67 -12.19
CA SER A 167 -3.40 -9.52 -13.37
C SER A 167 -4.05 -10.81 -13.86
N GLN A 168 -3.49 -11.96 -13.48
CA GLN A 168 -4.07 -13.28 -13.79
C GLN A 168 -5.18 -13.69 -12.83
N SER A 169 -5.42 -12.92 -11.76
CA SER A 169 -6.45 -13.22 -10.76
C SER A 169 -7.82 -12.69 -11.18
N ARG A 170 -8.90 -13.37 -10.76
CA ARG A 170 -10.28 -12.87 -10.97
C ARG A 170 -10.51 -11.50 -10.32
N SER A 171 -9.92 -11.28 -9.14
CA SER A 171 -10.03 -10.05 -8.37
C SER A 171 -9.45 -8.83 -9.09
N PHE A 172 -8.44 -9.04 -9.95
CA PHE A 172 -7.90 -7.96 -10.80
C PHE A 172 -8.98 -7.36 -11.70
N TYR A 173 -9.76 -8.18 -12.40
CA TYR A 173 -10.80 -7.69 -13.29
C TYR A 173 -11.93 -6.96 -12.56
N THR A 174 -12.24 -7.36 -11.33
CA THR A 174 -13.17 -6.60 -10.48
C THR A 174 -12.58 -5.24 -10.11
N ALA A 175 -11.28 -5.19 -9.78
CA ALA A 175 -10.58 -3.95 -9.43
C ALA A 175 -10.42 -2.99 -10.63
N LEU A 176 -10.28 -3.51 -11.86
CA LEU A 176 -10.16 -2.70 -13.09
C LEU A 176 -11.31 -1.70 -13.27
N ASN A 177 -12.51 -2.02 -12.78
CA ASN A 177 -13.68 -1.15 -12.86
C ASN A 177 -13.54 0.15 -12.06
N TYR A 178 -12.62 0.19 -11.10
CA TYR A 178 -12.39 1.35 -10.22
C TYR A 178 -11.15 2.17 -10.61
N LEU A 179 -10.30 1.62 -11.48
CA LEU A 179 -9.08 2.28 -11.93
C LEU A 179 -9.39 3.42 -12.91
N SER A 180 -8.64 4.52 -12.77
CA SER A 180 -8.64 5.62 -13.74
C SER A 180 -8.10 5.18 -15.10
N ASP A 181 -8.42 5.94 -16.15
CA ASP A 181 -7.89 5.69 -17.50
C ASP A 181 -6.36 5.79 -17.55
N ASN A 182 -5.77 6.68 -16.74
CA ASN A 182 -4.32 6.78 -16.58
C ASN A 182 -3.72 5.48 -16.03
N ASN A 183 -4.33 4.91 -14.98
CA ASN A 183 -3.85 3.66 -14.39
C ASN A 183 -3.98 2.49 -15.36
N LYS A 184 -5.05 2.45 -16.17
CA LYS A 184 -5.22 1.45 -17.24
C LYS A 184 -4.15 1.60 -18.33
N LEU A 185 -3.80 2.84 -18.69
CA LEU A 185 -2.74 3.12 -19.65
C LEU A 185 -1.37 2.66 -19.10
N LEU A 186 -1.06 2.91 -17.84
CA LEU A 186 0.16 2.44 -17.18
C LEU A 186 0.23 0.89 -17.17
N LEU A 187 -0.87 0.20 -16.92
CA LEU A 187 -0.93 -1.26 -17.02
C LEU A 187 -0.64 -1.76 -18.45
N HIS A 188 -1.18 -1.09 -19.46
CA HIS A 188 -0.89 -1.43 -20.86
C HIS A 188 0.59 -1.22 -21.20
N GLN A 189 1.24 -0.18 -20.67
CA GLN A 189 2.69 0.04 -20.83
C GLN A 189 3.55 -1.04 -20.16
N LEU A 190 2.98 -1.82 -19.24
CA LEU A 190 3.64 -2.94 -18.56
C LEU A 190 3.43 -4.30 -19.24
N ASP A 191 2.78 -4.29 -20.42
CA ASP A 191 2.31 -5.48 -21.15
C ASP A 191 1.28 -6.30 -20.35
N ILE A 192 0.51 -5.66 -19.48
CA ILE A 192 -0.54 -6.32 -18.70
C ILE A 192 -1.85 -6.26 -19.48
N ASN A 193 -2.44 -7.42 -19.77
CA ASN A 193 -3.72 -7.49 -20.46
C ASN A 193 -4.86 -7.03 -19.54
N ILE A 194 -5.59 -6.01 -19.98
CA ILE A 194 -6.75 -5.43 -19.28
C ILE A 194 -8.10 -5.82 -19.90
N THR A 195 -8.08 -6.69 -20.93
CA THR A 195 -9.28 -7.27 -21.55
C THR A 195 -9.57 -8.64 -20.93
N GLN A 196 -10.86 -8.89 -20.63
CA GLN A 196 -11.36 -10.20 -20.14
C GLN A 196 -11.44 -11.21 -21.27
#